data_AF-C2G1N4-F1
#
_entry.id   AF-C2G1N4-F1
#
_cell.length_a   1.000
_cell.length_b   1.000
_cell.length_c   1.000
_cell.angle_alpha   90.00
_cell.angle_beta   90.00
_cell.angle_gamma   90.00
#
_symmetry.space_group_name_H-M   'P 1'
#
loop_
_entity.id
_entity.type
_entity.pdbx_description
1 polymer ?
#
loop_
_entity_poly.entity_id
_entity_poly.type
_entity_poly.pdbx_seq_one_letter_code
_entity_poly.pdbx_strand_id
1 'polypeptide(L)'
;MKKLILTGIGFFLALGLTFAQAQQTQSPEDNAKQVVTVLTQQLTLTEEQQPTVYNATLEYAKAEQALLADNTASKESKAEQIAKLQAQTDAKIIEVLTDEQKPLFEKL
;
A
#
# COMPACT_ATOMS: atom_id res chain seq x y z
N MET A 1 13.90 18.99 4.67
CA MET A 1 12.59 18.56 4.13
C MET A 1 12.79 17.19 3.49
N LYS A 2 12.48 16.11 4.20
CA LYS A 2 12.53 14.76 3.61
C LYS A 2 11.37 14.69 2.63
N LYS A 3 11.68 14.62 1.34
CA LYS A 3 10.66 14.54 0.28
C LYS A 3 9.85 13.28 0.58
N LEU A 4 8.54 13.42 0.78
CA LEU A 4 7.63 12.27 0.75
C LEU A 4 7.67 11.74 -0.68
N ILE A 5 8.56 10.80 -0.94
CA ILE A 5 8.58 10.07 -2.19
C ILE A 5 7.39 9.13 -2.08
N LEU A 6 6.30 9.52 -2.73
CA LEU A 6 5.02 8.86 -2.71
C LEU A 6 5.09 7.69 -3.71
N THR A 7 6.00 6.74 -3.44
CA THR A 7 6.27 5.58 -4.30
C THR A 7 5.67 4.30 -3.73
N GLY A 8 5.50 3.29 -4.58
CA GLY A 8 5.02 1.97 -4.19
C GLY A 8 3.53 1.96 -3.87
N ILE A 9 3.11 1.27 -2.80
CA ILE A 9 1.68 1.16 -2.46
C ILE A 9 1.06 2.49 -2.02
N GLY A 10 1.86 3.42 -1.47
CA GLY A 10 1.39 4.74 -1.05
C GLY A 10 0.88 5.59 -2.21
N PHE A 11 1.42 5.38 -3.42
CA PHE A 11 0.90 6.00 -4.64
C PHE A 11 -0.51 5.52 -4.97
N PHE A 12 -0.74 4.21 -4.93
CA PHE A 12 -2.05 3.63 -5.27
C PHE A 12 -3.12 3.92 -4.23
N LEU A 13 -2.76 3.94 -2.95
CA LEU A 13 -3.65 4.35 -1.88
C LEU A 13 -4.05 5.83 -1.99
N ALA A 14 -3.14 6.69 -2.44
CA ALA A 14 -3.42 8.09 -2.72
C ALA A 14 -4.20 8.32 -4.03
N LEU A 15 -4.10 7.44 -5.03
CA LEU A 15 -4.94 7.54 -6.23
C LEU A 15 -6.40 7.15 -5.98
N GLY A 16 -6.71 6.45 -4.89
CA GLY A 16 -8.09 6.24 -4.40
C GLY A 16 -8.80 7.51 -3.91
N LEU A 17 -8.11 8.66 -3.88
CA LEU A 17 -8.61 9.93 -3.32
C LEU A 17 -9.69 10.63 -4.15
N THR A 18 -10.15 10.10 -5.29
CA THR A 18 -11.32 10.68 -5.96
C THR A 18 -12.64 10.41 -5.22
N PHE A 19 -12.62 9.56 -4.18
CA PHE A 19 -13.79 9.31 -3.34
C PHE A 19 -13.40 9.24 -1.85
N ALA A 20 -13.00 10.37 -1.26
CA ALA A 20 -12.82 10.48 0.20
C ALA A 20 -14.06 10.00 1.01
N GLN A 21 -15.23 9.88 0.38
CA GLN A 21 -16.46 9.33 0.95
C GLN A 21 -16.61 7.80 0.78
N ALA A 22 -15.94 7.18 -0.21
CA ALA A 22 -15.93 5.71 -0.40
C ALA A 22 -14.83 5.02 0.43
N GLN A 23 -13.78 5.76 0.81
CA GLN A 23 -12.70 5.26 1.66
C GLN A 23 -13.18 4.92 3.09
N GLN A 24 -14.30 5.48 3.55
CA GLN A 24 -14.95 5.10 4.81
C GLN A 24 -15.76 3.80 4.73
N THR A 25 -16.05 3.28 3.54
CA THR A 25 -16.91 2.10 3.33
C THR A 25 -16.20 0.90 2.69
N GLN A 26 -15.01 1.07 2.11
CA GLN A 26 -14.22 -0.06 1.61
C GLN A 26 -13.51 -0.80 2.75
N SER A 27 -13.68 -2.12 2.79
CA SER A 27 -12.96 -2.98 3.72
C SER A 27 -11.45 -3.02 3.40
N PRO A 28 -10.57 -3.32 4.39
CA PRO A 28 -9.15 -3.58 4.12
C PRO A 28 -8.93 -4.63 3.02
N GLU A 29 -9.81 -5.63 2.94
CA GLU A 29 -9.84 -6.65 1.91
C GLU A 29 -10.11 -6.08 0.51
N ASP A 30 -11.08 -5.18 0.37
CA ASP A 30 -11.40 -4.55 -0.92
C ASP A 30 -10.27 -3.62 -1.38
N ASN A 31 -9.66 -2.90 -0.44
CA ASN A 31 -8.48 -2.08 -0.73
C ASN A 31 -7.32 -2.95 -1.24
N ALA A 32 -6.98 -4.02 -0.52
CA ALA A 32 -5.92 -4.94 -0.93
C ALA A 32 -6.18 -5.56 -2.32
N LYS A 33 -7.43 -5.94 -2.62
CA LYS A 33 -7.81 -6.44 -3.97
C LYS A 33 -7.58 -5.38 -5.05
N GLN A 34 -7.97 -4.13 -4.79
CA GLN A 34 -7.79 -3.05 -5.73
C GLN A 34 -6.31 -2.78 -6.01
N VAL A 35 -5.48 -2.68 -4.96
CA VAL A 35 -4.03 -2.47 -5.11
C VAL A 35 -3.39 -3.61 -5.91
N VAL A 36 -3.70 -4.87 -5.59
CA VAL A 36 -3.18 -6.01 -6.37
C VAL A 36 -3.65 -5.95 -7.81
N THR A 37 -4.90 -5.58 -8.07
CA THR A 37 -5.42 -5.45 -9.44
C THR A 37 -4.61 -4.41 -10.22
N VAL A 38 -4.33 -3.26 -9.62
CA VAL A 38 -3.54 -2.22 -10.29
C VAL A 38 -2.08 -2.65 -10.46
N LEU A 39 -1.45 -3.22 -9.42
CA LEU A 39 -0.07 -3.71 -9.52
C LEU A 39 0.06 -4.83 -10.56
N THR A 40 -0.91 -5.74 -10.65
CA THR A 40 -0.96 -6.76 -11.70
C THR A 40 -1.01 -6.13 -13.09
N GLN A 41 -1.81 -5.08 -13.29
CA GLN A 41 -1.90 -4.39 -14.57
C GLN A 41 -0.63 -3.62 -14.94
N GLN A 42 0.03 -2.99 -13.96
CA GLN A 42 1.21 -2.15 -14.22
C GLN A 42 2.51 -2.95 -14.31
N LEU A 43 2.62 -4.02 -13.51
CA LEU A 43 3.84 -4.83 -13.38
C LEU A 43 3.73 -6.19 -14.05
N THR A 44 2.56 -6.55 -14.57
CA THR A 44 2.27 -7.91 -15.08
C THR A 44 2.56 -8.97 -14.02
N LEU A 45 2.03 -8.79 -12.80
CA LEU A 45 2.25 -9.75 -11.71
C LEU A 45 1.74 -11.14 -12.10
N THR A 46 2.57 -12.15 -11.88
CA THR A 46 2.21 -13.55 -12.14
C THR A 46 1.18 -14.05 -11.11
N GLU A 47 0.49 -15.14 -11.44
CA GLU A 47 -0.44 -15.81 -10.52
C GLU A 47 0.23 -16.25 -9.21
N GLU A 48 1.55 -16.50 -9.24
CA GLU A 48 2.34 -16.86 -8.07
C GLU A 48 2.71 -15.64 -7.20
N GLN A 49 2.84 -14.45 -7.81
CA GLN A 49 3.18 -13.21 -7.10
C GLN A 49 1.95 -12.56 -6.44
N GLN A 50 0.79 -12.63 -7.10
CA GLN A 50 -0.44 -11.95 -6.67
C GLN A 50 -0.87 -12.27 -5.22
N PRO A 51 -0.85 -13.54 -4.73
CA PRO A 51 -1.24 -13.85 -3.37
C PRO A 51 -0.35 -13.18 -2.32
N THR A 52 0.96 -13.11 -2.57
CA THR A 52 1.91 -12.49 -1.63
C THR A 52 1.73 -10.98 -1.59
N VAL A 53 1.55 -10.34 -2.75
CA VAL A 53 1.26 -8.90 -2.84
C VAL A 53 -0.08 -8.57 -2.18
N TYR A 54 -1.10 -9.42 -2.36
CA TYR A 54 -2.40 -9.27 -1.69
C TYR A 54 -2.27 -9.32 -0.18
N ASN A 55 -1.63 -10.35 0.36
CA ASN A 55 -1.49 -10.52 1.79
C ASN A 55 -0.68 -9.38 2.42
N ALA A 56 0.42 -8.96 1.77
CA ALA A 56 1.22 -7.83 2.24
C ALA A 56 0.40 -6.52 2.28
N THR A 57 -0.42 -6.27 1.25
CA THR A 57 -1.28 -5.09 1.20
C THR A 57 -2.43 -5.16 2.21
N LEU A 58 -3.00 -6.35 2.42
CA LEU A 58 -4.06 -6.57 3.41
C LEU A 58 -3.56 -6.33 4.84
N GLU A 59 -2.37 -6.83 5.16
CA GLU A 59 -1.70 -6.55 6.44
C GLU A 59 -1.49 -5.05 6.65
N TYR A 60 -1.00 -4.35 5.61
CA TYR A 60 -0.87 -2.90 5.61
C TYR A 60 -2.23 -2.23 5.91
N ALA A 61 -3.27 -2.53 5.13
CA ALA A 61 -4.55 -1.86 5.23
C ALA A 61 -5.20 -2.06 6.61
N LYS A 62 -5.06 -3.25 7.20
CA LYS A 62 -5.53 -3.54 8.56
C LYS A 62 -4.77 -2.76 9.63
N ALA A 63 -3.44 -2.72 9.53
CA ALA A 63 -2.62 -2.00 10.48
C ALA A 63 -2.80 -0.48 10.37
N GLU A 64 -2.92 0.05 9.15
CA GLU A 64 -3.26 1.46 8.90
C GLU A 64 -4.62 1.81 9.51
N GLN A 65 -5.66 1.00 9.27
CA GLN A 65 -6.99 1.22 9.86
C GLN A 65 -6.93 1.23 11.40
N ALA A 66 -6.18 0.32 12.02
CA ALA A 66 -6.01 0.29 13.46
C ALA A 66 -5.30 1.55 13.99
N LEU A 67 -4.24 2.02 13.32
CA LEU A 67 -3.53 3.25 13.67
C LEU A 67 -4.41 4.49 13.53
N LEU A 68 -5.25 4.54 12.50
CA LEU A 68 -6.19 5.65 12.30
C LEU A 68 -7.27 5.67 13.39
N ALA A 69 -7.76 4.50 13.81
CA ALA A 69 -8.75 4.35 14.87
C ALA A 69 -8.20 4.62 16.30
N ASP A 70 -6.88 4.54 16.51
CA ASP A 70 -6.26 4.77 17.82
C ASP A 70 -6.33 6.24 18.24
N ASN A 71 -7.19 6.60 19.18
CA ASN A 71 -7.32 7.99 19.64
C ASN A 71 -6.25 8.42 20.66
N THR A 72 -5.30 7.55 21.01
CA THR A 72 -4.24 7.84 21.99
C THR A 72 -2.97 8.40 21.36
N ALA A 73 -2.71 8.12 20.07
CA ALA A 73 -1.57 8.62 19.34
C ALA A 73 -1.83 9.99 18.68
N SER A 74 -0.80 10.85 18.67
CA SER A 74 -0.85 12.12 17.92
C SER A 74 -0.90 11.87 16.41
N LYS A 75 -1.36 12.87 15.66
CA LYS A 75 -1.41 12.79 14.18
C LYS A 75 -0.02 12.55 13.58
N GLU A 76 1.00 13.21 14.13
CA GLU A 76 2.38 13.08 13.71
C GLU A 76 2.91 11.67 13.98
N SER A 77 2.61 11.10 15.15
CA SER A 77 2.99 9.73 15.51
C SER A 77 2.32 8.71 14.60
N LYS A 78 1.03 8.90 14.29
CA LYS A 78 0.32 8.03 13.32
C LYS A 78 0.94 8.11 11.93
N ALA A 79 1.23 9.32 11.45
CA ALA A 79 1.84 9.52 10.13
C ALA A 79 3.22 8.83 10.03
N GLU A 80 4.04 8.92 11.09
CA GLU A 80 5.34 8.24 11.14
C GLU A 80 5.18 6.71 11.14
N GLN A 81 4.23 6.18 11.91
CA GLN A 81 3.95 4.75 11.97
C GLN A 81 3.42 4.22 10.64
N ILE A 82 2.52 4.95 9.97
CA ILE A 82 1.99 4.60 8.65
C ILE A 82 3.11 4.64 7.60
N ALA A 83 3.97 5.66 7.61
CA ALA A 83 5.11 5.72 6.67
C ALA A 83 6.07 4.53 6.86
N LYS A 84 6.32 4.12 8.11
CA LYS A 84 7.12 2.93 8.40
C LYS A 84 6.44 1.66 7.90
N LEU A 85 5.14 1.52 8.13
CA LEU A 85 4.34 0.39 7.68
C LEU A 85 4.36 0.30 6.14
N GLN A 86 4.22 1.43 5.46
CA GLN A 86 4.31 1.51 4.00
C GLN A 86 5.66 1.01 3.51
N ALA A 87 6.77 1.53 4.04
CA ALA A 87 8.12 1.11 3.64
C ALA A 87 8.37 -0.38 3.87
N GLN A 88 7.84 -0.94 4.97
CA GLN A 88 7.94 -2.37 5.25
C GLN A 88 7.15 -3.21 4.23
N THR A 89 5.95 -2.78 3.87
CA THR A 89 5.14 -3.48 2.88
C THR A 89 5.73 -3.35 1.47
N ASP A 90 6.23 -2.18 1.09
CA ASP A 90 6.94 -1.97 -0.18
C ASP A 90 8.16 -2.91 -0.28
N ALA A 91 8.93 -3.08 0.79
CA ALA A 91 10.05 -4.03 0.81
C ALA A 91 9.59 -5.48 0.58
N LYS A 92 8.52 -5.93 1.26
CA LYS A 92 7.94 -7.26 1.06
C LYS A 92 7.47 -7.48 -0.39
N ILE A 93 6.89 -6.45 -1.02
CA ILE A 93 6.46 -6.52 -2.41
C ILE A 93 7.68 -6.62 -3.33
N ILE A 94 8.69 -5.76 -3.15
CA ILE A 94 9.93 -5.76 -3.95
C ILE A 94 10.64 -7.13 -3.92
N GLU A 95 10.63 -7.82 -2.78
CA GLU A 95 11.22 -9.15 -2.63
C GLU A 95 10.59 -10.22 -3.53
N VAL A 96 9.31 -10.08 -3.90
CA VAL A 96 8.62 -11.04 -4.80
C VAL A 96 8.60 -10.61 -6.26
N LEU A 97 9.02 -9.38 -6.56
CA LEU A 97 9.10 -8.87 -7.93
C LEU A 97 10.33 -9.42 -8.66
N THR A 98 10.20 -9.61 -9.96
CA THR A 98 11.35 -9.87 -10.83
C THR A 98 12.22 -8.62 -11.00
N ASP A 99 13.46 -8.79 -11.46
CA ASP A 99 14.36 -7.65 -11.70
C ASP A 99 13.83 -6.68 -12.77
N GLU A 100 12.97 -7.14 -13.68
CA GLU A 100 12.29 -6.31 -14.66
C GLU A 100 11.13 -5.51 -14.06
N GLN A 101 10.47 -6.03 -13.02
CA GLN A 101 9.32 -5.42 -12.35
C GLN A 101 9.72 -4.38 -11.30
N LYS A 102 10.82 -4.60 -10.57
CA LYS A 102 11.33 -3.67 -9.54
C LYS A 102 11.47 -2.21 -10.02
N PRO A 103 12.14 -1.91 -11.15
CA PRO A 103 12.28 -0.52 -11.61
C PRO A 103 10.96 0.10 -12.10
N LEU A 104 9.94 -0.71 -12.39
CA LEU A 104 8.59 -0.21 -12.68
C LEU A 104 7.91 0.17 -11.36
N PHE A 105 8.01 -0.69 -10.34
CA PHE A 105 7.43 -0.42 -9.01
C PHE A 105 8.02 0.82 -8.34
N GLU A 106 9.33 1.06 -8.46
CA GLU A 106 9.98 2.27 -7.94
C GLU A 106 9.52 3.58 -8.61
N LYS A 107 8.91 3.49 -9.81
CA LYS A 107 8.39 4.65 -10.56
C LYS A 107 6.91 4.91 -10.35
N LEU A 108 6.20 3.95 -9.73
CA LEU A 108 4.84 4.12 -9.23
C LEU A 108 4.94 4.91 -7.93
#